data_AF-A0A842THC8-F1
#
_entry.id   AF-A0A842THC8-F1
#
_cell.length_a   1.000
_cell.length_b   1.000
_cell.length_c   1.000
_cell.angle_alpha   90.00
_cell.angle_beta   90.00
_cell.angle_gamma   90.00
#
_symmetry.space_group_name_H-M   'P 1'
#
loop_
_entity.id
_entity.type
_entity.pdbx_description
1 polymer ?
#
loop_
_entity_poly.entity_id
_entity_poly.type
_entity_poly.pdbx_seq_one_letter_code
_entity_poly.pdbx_strand_id
1 'polypeptide(L)'
;MKIDQKKLEQKRDQLRKREEFQRYVESQKEKAFDLLDRADALTTKGNYDEALEKYQDAELILNEIQFPTEAIEEVIVQIKEKQRARDFERQSQLQEKIEHEQRENYFRRYMAKRMEEEKQQLMEKKIRVENFEARRQSVENKKKEAFELLDEAESLTQQEQFESAIEYYKKAQLILNQIHFPTDSIDEMINRLMEIEEEKQKERIKTYQRELEHIEKEKILKDLMEKRKAQEAERKRAKQIALRERERLIQEQKSLRETAYSLLEKASEFLKRRTPDYDQAISLYVEARDLLAEKIGWEPEINNIDQMIQDLQEEKANFLERQKKEEEIETQKEREYKEFIDEIRQSQREYMRQKKVRQLELLHLKEQQDKLEELRDAGLEYIEQGKKLASYQRFDQAYEMLNNALETFRFLGWKHQIRYIREEIAQVHELELQAKEKEKQFKKSQKLKERQKRAEEFKRLKQERELKETVGEVGTITKDVSKLLEEQQIQEEIEKKQQKEQLIIQSRDFGKSMGRMIKLKEELQSQIEDAKKRKERERQTREREQKRKEVDDIKKMLKDTAKKNKKTN
;
A
#
# COMPACT_ATOMS: atom_id res chain seq x y z
N MET A 1 126.48 -7.16 -96.50
CA MET A 1 126.13 -7.57 -95.11
C MET A 1 125.79 -6.39 -94.17
N LYS A 2 125.07 -5.34 -94.62
CA LYS A 2 124.48 -4.30 -93.72
C LYS A 2 122.96 -4.10 -93.93
N ILE A 3 122.35 -4.80 -94.89
CA ILE A 3 120.94 -4.65 -95.28
C ILE A 3 120.04 -5.70 -94.59
N ASP A 4 120.59 -6.87 -94.23
CA ASP A 4 119.84 -7.93 -93.53
C ASP A 4 119.64 -7.67 -92.03
N GLN A 5 120.53 -6.91 -91.38
CA GLN A 5 120.34 -6.50 -89.97
C GLN A 5 119.16 -5.52 -89.82
N LYS A 6 118.96 -4.62 -90.78
CA LYS A 6 117.90 -3.59 -90.74
C LYS A 6 116.48 -4.17 -90.92
N LYS A 7 116.32 -5.24 -91.72
CA LYS A 7 115.06 -5.98 -91.86
C LYS A 7 114.75 -6.85 -90.62
N LEU A 8 115.77 -7.39 -89.97
CA LEU A 8 115.63 -8.13 -88.71
C LEU A 8 115.25 -7.23 -87.52
N GLU A 9 115.79 -6.02 -87.45
CA GLU A 9 115.39 -4.99 -86.47
C GLU A 9 113.95 -4.53 -86.68
N GLN A 10 113.53 -4.23 -87.92
CA GLN A 10 112.13 -3.86 -88.21
C GLN A 10 111.14 -4.97 -87.85
N LYS A 11 111.50 -6.24 -88.08
CA LYS A 11 110.66 -7.38 -87.72
C LYS A 11 110.63 -7.62 -86.21
N ARG A 12 111.75 -7.38 -85.49
CA ARG A 12 111.80 -7.38 -84.02
C ARG A 12 110.98 -6.25 -83.40
N ASP A 13 111.01 -5.05 -83.99
CA ASP A 13 110.20 -3.91 -83.54
C ASP A 13 108.70 -4.13 -83.82
N GLN A 14 108.35 -4.74 -84.96
CA GLN A 14 106.96 -5.14 -85.23
C GLN A 14 106.47 -6.23 -84.29
N LEU A 15 107.30 -7.22 -83.97
CA LEU A 15 106.98 -8.25 -82.98
C LEU A 15 106.84 -7.65 -81.58
N ARG A 16 107.74 -6.75 -81.17
CA ARG A 16 107.66 -6.05 -79.88
C ARG A 16 106.40 -5.19 -79.78
N LYS A 17 106.05 -4.43 -80.82
CA LYS A 17 104.78 -3.66 -80.87
C LYS A 17 103.54 -4.56 -80.83
N ARG A 18 103.60 -5.74 -81.46
CA ARG A 18 102.52 -6.73 -81.41
C ARG A 18 102.39 -7.35 -80.01
N GLU A 19 103.49 -7.68 -79.36
CA GLU A 19 103.53 -8.17 -77.98
C GLU A 19 103.05 -7.11 -76.98
N GLU A 20 103.47 -5.85 -77.14
CA GLU A 20 103.00 -4.73 -76.31
C GLU A 20 101.49 -4.49 -76.49
N PHE A 21 100.99 -4.55 -77.73
CA PHE A 21 99.56 -4.48 -78.02
C PHE A 21 98.80 -5.67 -77.44
N GLN A 22 99.34 -6.90 -77.54
CA GLN A 22 98.74 -8.09 -76.91
C GLN A 22 98.69 -7.96 -75.39
N ARG A 23 99.76 -7.52 -74.75
CA ARG A 23 99.78 -7.26 -73.29
C ARG A 23 98.78 -6.18 -72.89
N TYR A 24 98.61 -5.15 -73.71
CA TYR A 24 97.59 -4.12 -73.48
C TYR A 24 96.18 -4.72 -73.57
N VAL A 25 95.89 -5.50 -74.61
CA VAL A 25 94.59 -6.19 -74.77
C VAL A 25 94.33 -7.17 -73.62
N GLU A 26 95.33 -7.95 -73.21
CA GLU A 26 95.22 -8.88 -72.08
C GLU A 26 94.97 -8.15 -70.75
N SER A 27 95.66 -7.03 -70.49
CA SER A 27 95.45 -6.23 -69.29
C SER A 27 94.05 -5.59 -69.24
N GLN A 28 93.52 -5.15 -70.39
CA GLN A 28 92.15 -4.62 -70.46
C GLN A 28 91.10 -5.71 -70.29
N LYS A 29 91.34 -6.92 -70.82
CA LYS A 29 90.46 -8.08 -70.58
C LYS A 29 90.41 -8.43 -69.10
N GLU A 30 91.55 -8.50 -68.43
CA GLU A 30 91.62 -8.82 -66.99
C GLU A 30 90.83 -7.80 -66.17
N LYS A 31 90.99 -6.49 -66.46
CA LYS A 31 90.21 -5.43 -65.81
C LYS A 31 88.71 -5.54 -66.06
N ALA A 32 88.30 -5.87 -67.29
CA ALA A 32 86.89 -6.04 -67.61
C ALA A 32 86.29 -7.27 -66.91
N PHE A 33 87.00 -8.40 -66.86
CA PHE A 33 86.54 -9.58 -66.13
C PHE A 33 86.44 -9.35 -64.63
N ASP A 34 87.40 -8.64 -64.03
CA ASP A 34 87.33 -8.21 -62.62
C ASP A 34 86.07 -7.36 -62.34
N LEU A 35 85.65 -6.52 -63.30
CA LEU A 35 84.43 -5.73 -63.18
C LEU A 35 83.16 -6.59 -63.30
N LEU A 36 83.16 -7.59 -64.19
CA LEU A 36 82.05 -8.54 -64.33
C LEU A 36 81.88 -9.39 -63.06
N ASP A 37 82.97 -9.91 -62.49
CA ASP A 37 82.92 -10.69 -61.24
C ASP A 37 82.35 -9.87 -60.08
N ARG A 38 82.71 -8.57 -60.01
CA ARG A 38 82.15 -7.64 -59.02
C ARG A 38 80.68 -7.36 -59.29
N ALA A 39 80.29 -7.20 -60.55
CA ALA A 39 78.92 -6.96 -60.94
C ALA A 39 78.01 -8.16 -60.60
N ASP A 40 78.51 -9.39 -60.77
CA ASP A 40 77.81 -10.61 -60.34
C ASP A 40 77.66 -10.70 -58.82
N ALA A 41 78.71 -10.37 -58.07
CA ALA A 41 78.65 -10.31 -56.62
C ALA A 41 77.66 -9.26 -56.11
N LEU A 42 77.47 -8.15 -56.85
CA LEU A 42 76.48 -7.11 -56.52
C LEU A 42 75.05 -7.53 -56.91
N THR A 43 74.91 -8.23 -58.03
CA THR A 43 73.62 -8.77 -58.50
C THR A 43 73.07 -9.80 -57.52
N THR A 44 73.92 -10.70 -57.02
CA THR A 44 73.53 -11.70 -56.01
C THR A 44 73.16 -11.08 -54.67
N LYS A 45 73.75 -9.93 -54.32
CA LYS A 45 73.36 -9.13 -53.14
C LYS A 45 72.09 -8.30 -53.34
N GLY A 46 71.58 -8.22 -54.57
CA GLY A 46 70.41 -7.42 -54.93
C GLY A 46 70.68 -5.92 -55.04
N ASN A 47 71.95 -5.51 -55.21
CA ASN A 47 72.35 -4.12 -55.49
C ASN A 47 72.39 -3.93 -57.02
N TYR A 48 71.22 -3.89 -57.64
CA TYR A 48 71.11 -3.86 -59.10
C TYR A 48 71.67 -2.58 -59.74
N ASP A 49 71.57 -1.43 -59.08
CA ASP A 49 72.11 -0.15 -59.60
C ASP A 49 73.64 -0.19 -59.74
N GLU A 50 74.33 -0.59 -58.68
CA GLU A 50 75.80 -0.70 -58.66
C GLU A 50 76.27 -1.83 -59.57
N ALA A 51 75.50 -2.93 -59.69
CA ALA A 51 75.81 -4.02 -60.60
C ALA A 51 75.72 -3.57 -62.07
N LEU A 52 74.67 -2.83 -62.45
CA LEU A 52 74.48 -2.32 -63.81
C LEU A 52 75.60 -1.37 -64.22
N GLU A 53 76.03 -0.49 -63.32
CA GLU A 53 77.18 0.41 -63.57
C GLU A 53 78.46 -0.39 -63.87
N LYS A 54 78.73 -1.46 -63.10
CA LYS A 54 79.93 -2.30 -63.31
C LYS A 54 79.86 -3.14 -64.58
N TYR A 55 78.67 -3.62 -64.95
CA TYR A 55 78.46 -4.29 -66.23
C TYR A 55 78.69 -3.35 -67.43
N GLN A 56 78.23 -2.10 -67.34
CA GLN A 56 78.45 -1.07 -68.36
C GLN A 56 79.92 -0.65 -68.46
N ASP A 57 80.62 -0.51 -67.32
CA ASP A 57 82.06 -0.23 -67.30
C ASP A 57 82.86 -1.35 -67.99
N ALA A 58 82.49 -2.61 -67.74
CA ALA A 58 83.13 -3.77 -68.37
C ALA A 58 82.84 -3.84 -69.89
N GLU A 59 81.60 -3.56 -70.29
CA GLU A 59 81.18 -3.48 -71.68
C GLU A 59 81.98 -2.42 -72.46
N LEU A 60 82.16 -1.23 -71.88
CA LEU A 60 82.95 -0.14 -72.48
C LEU A 60 84.41 -0.57 -72.72
N ILE A 61 85.06 -1.18 -71.71
CA ILE A 61 86.45 -1.64 -71.82
C ILE A 61 86.60 -2.75 -72.87
N LEU A 62 85.64 -3.68 -72.97
CA LEU A 62 85.68 -4.77 -73.94
C LEU A 62 85.39 -4.29 -75.37
N ASN A 63 84.50 -3.31 -75.52
CA ASN A 63 84.25 -2.67 -76.81
C ASN A 63 85.48 -1.89 -77.33
N GLU A 64 86.23 -1.20 -76.46
CA GLU A 64 87.46 -0.50 -76.83
C GLU A 64 88.51 -1.42 -77.46
N ILE A 65 88.58 -2.69 -77.03
CA ILE A 65 89.50 -3.70 -77.57
C ILE A 65 88.87 -4.58 -78.67
N GLN A 66 87.67 -4.24 -79.16
CA GLN A 66 86.89 -5.00 -80.15
C GLN A 66 86.60 -6.45 -79.73
N PHE A 67 86.40 -6.69 -78.44
CA PHE A 67 86.00 -7.99 -77.91
C PHE A 67 84.46 -8.13 -77.95
N PRO A 68 83.89 -9.31 -78.26
CA PRO A 68 82.43 -9.50 -78.31
C PRO A 68 81.73 -9.20 -76.97
N THR A 69 80.69 -8.35 -76.98
CA THR A 69 79.95 -7.90 -75.77
C THR A 69 78.50 -8.38 -75.67
N GLU A 70 77.99 -9.11 -76.65
CA GLU A 70 76.56 -9.52 -76.73
C GLU A 70 76.07 -10.21 -75.44
N ALA A 71 76.90 -11.07 -74.85
CA ALA A 71 76.55 -11.76 -73.60
C ALA A 71 76.39 -10.80 -72.40
N ILE A 72 77.10 -9.68 -72.38
CA ILE A 72 77.03 -8.68 -71.30
C ILE A 72 75.75 -7.85 -71.46
N GLU A 73 75.40 -7.49 -72.69
CA GLU A 73 74.17 -6.76 -73.01
C GLU A 73 72.93 -7.55 -72.57
N GLU A 74 72.89 -8.86 -72.81
CA GLU A 74 71.79 -9.73 -72.35
C GLU A 74 71.66 -9.73 -70.81
N VAL A 75 72.79 -9.81 -70.08
CA VAL A 75 72.80 -9.79 -68.61
C VAL A 75 72.33 -8.43 -68.09
N ILE A 76 72.73 -7.32 -68.72
CA ILE A 76 72.26 -5.96 -68.40
C ILE A 76 70.73 -5.88 -68.55
N VAL A 77 70.16 -6.45 -69.61
CA VAL A 77 68.70 -6.49 -69.82
C VAL A 77 68.02 -7.29 -68.71
N GLN A 78 68.51 -8.48 -68.38
CA GLN A 78 67.94 -9.32 -67.32
C GLN A 78 67.99 -8.66 -65.94
N ILE A 79 69.08 -7.95 -65.62
CA ILE A 79 69.21 -7.22 -64.35
C ILE A 79 68.23 -6.04 -64.29
N LYS A 80 68.06 -5.30 -65.39
CA LYS A 80 67.05 -4.24 -65.49
C LYS A 80 65.62 -4.77 -65.31
N GLU A 81 65.30 -5.94 -65.87
CA GLU A 81 64.00 -6.58 -65.68
C GLU A 81 63.78 -7.02 -64.24
N LYS A 82 64.79 -7.62 -63.59
CA LYS A 82 64.73 -7.97 -62.15
C LYS A 82 64.59 -6.75 -61.25
N GLN A 83 65.26 -5.64 -61.58
CA GLN A 83 65.11 -4.38 -60.86
C GLN A 83 63.67 -3.85 -60.96
N ARG A 84 63.11 -3.79 -62.19
CA ARG A 84 61.72 -3.37 -62.41
C ARG A 84 60.72 -4.26 -61.67
N ALA A 85 60.92 -5.58 -61.67
CA ALA A 85 60.07 -6.51 -60.95
C ALA A 85 60.07 -6.25 -59.44
N ARG A 86 61.25 -5.99 -58.85
CA ARG A 86 61.39 -5.67 -57.42
C ARG A 86 60.75 -4.32 -57.06
N ASP A 87 60.92 -3.31 -57.91
CA ASP A 87 60.31 -2.01 -57.68
C ASP A 87 58.79 -2.06 -57.82
N PHE A 88 58.28 -2.85 -58.77
CA PHE A 88 56.85 -3.14 -58.89
C PHE A 88 56.30 -3.86 -57.65
N GLU A 89 57.01 -4.87 -57.14
CA GLU A 89 56.63 -5.58 -55.91
C GLU A 89 56.60 -4.63 -54.69
N ARG A 90 57.60 -3.74 -54.55
CA ARG A 90 57.62 -2.71 -53.50
C ARG A 90 56.44 -1.75 -53.63
N GLN A 91 56.12 -1.30 -54.85
CA GLN A 91 54.97 -0.43 -55.09
C GLN A 91 53.65 -1.14 -54.75
N SER A 92 53.51 -2.41 -55.14
CA SER A 92 52.34 -3.23 -54.81
C SER A 92 52.17 -3.41 -53.30
N GLN A 93 53.24 -3.73 -52.56
CA GLN A 93 53.21 -3.84 -51.10
C GLN A 93 52.89 -2.51 -50.40
N LEU A 94 53.38 -1.39 -50.93
CA LEU A 94 53.04 -0.06 -50.41
C LEU A 94 51.57 0.27 -50.64
N GLN A 95 51.06 -0.03 -51.83
CA GLN A 95 49.66 0.20 -52.17
C GLN A 95 48.72 -0.67 -51.31
N GLU A 96 49.07 -1.95 -51.10
CA GLU A 96 48.31 -2.83 -50.21
C GLU A 96 48.28 -2.31 -48.77
N LYS A 97 49.42 -1.81 -48.26
CA LYS A 97 49.49 -1.18 -46.92
C LYS A 97 48.62 0.07 -46.83
N ILE A 98 48.65 0.93 -47.85
CA ILE A 98 47.82 2.14 -47.91
C ILE A 98 46.33 1.77 -47.94
N GLU A 99 45.94 0.80 -48.75
CA GLU A 99 44.55 0.33 -48.82
C GLU A 99 44.11 -0.32 -47.51
N HIS A 100 44.98 -1.08 -46.85
CA HIS A 100 44.71 -1.66 -45.54
C HIS A 100 44.50 -0.57 -44.48
N GLU A 101 45.38 0.44 -44.45
CA GLU A 101 45.27 1.57 -43.53
C GLU A 101 44.01 2.42 -43.79
N GLN A 102 43.65 2.64 -45.06
CA GLN A 102 42.39 3.31 -45.42
C GLN A 102 41.16 2.52 -44.98
N ARG A 103 41.17 1.19 -45.16
CA ARG A 103 40.10 0.29 -44.70
C ARG A 103 39.98 0.31 -43.17
N GLU A 104 41.11 0.22 -42.45
CA GLU A 104 41.11 0.32 -41.00
C GLU A 104 40.59 1.68 -40.51
N ASN A 105 41.05 2.79 -41.11
CA ASN A 105 40.60 4.12 -40.74
C ASN A 105 39.12 4.32 -41.01
N TYR A 106 38.61 3.84 -42.14
CA TYR A 106 37.18 3.85 -42.44
C TYR A 106 36.40 3.04 -41.41
N PHE A 107 36.86 1.82 -41.08
CA PHE A 107 36.22 0.97 -40.08
C PHE A 107 36.21 1.62 -38.70
N ARG A 108 37.33 2.22 -38.27
CA ARG A 108 37.42 2.97 -37.00
C ARG A 108 36.43 4.14 -36.96
N ARG A 109 36.33 4.93 -38.03
CA ARG A 109 35.36 6.04 -38.13
C ARG A 109 33.92 5.54 -38.12
N TYR A 110 33.63 4.47 -38.85
CA TYR A 110 32.31 3.85 -38.88
C TYR A 110 31.90 3.33 -37.49
N MET A 111 32.79 2.62 -36.80
CA MET A 111 32.56 2.12 -35.45
C MET A 111 32.39 3.25 -34.44
N ALA A 112 33.20 4.30 -34.53
CA ALA A 112 33.06 5.48 -33.67
C ALA A 112 31.69 6.15 -33.86
N LYS A 113 31.25 6.33 -35.11
CA LYS A 113 29.93 6.90 -35.42
C LYS A 113 28.79 6.03 -34.87
N ARG A 114 28.87 4.71 -35.05
CA ARG A 114 27.88 3.76 -34.54
C ARG A 114 27.80 3.77 -33.00
N MET A 115 28.96 3.83 -32.32
CA MET A 115 29.03 3.94 -30.86
C MET A 115 28.44 5.27 -30.36
N GLU A 116 28.65 6.37 -31.08
CA GLU A 116 28.04 7.68 -30.77
C GLU A 116 26.51 7.64 -30.90
N GLU A 117 26.00 7.06 -31.99
CA GLU A 117 24.56 6.88 -32.24
C GLU A 117 23.92 5.98 -31.16
N GLU A 118 24.58 4.88 -30.80
CA GLU A 118 24.09 3.99 -29.74
C GLU A 118 24.10 4.68 -28.37
N LYS A 119 25.13 5.48 -28.06
CA LYS A 119 25.19 6.29 -26.85
C LYS A 119 24.06 7.32 -26.79
N GLN A 120 23.75 7.98 -27.91
CA GLN A 120 22.62 8.91 -28.00
C GLN A 120 21.28 8.19 -27.77
N GLN A 121 21.06 7.05 -28.41
CA GLN A 121 19.85 6.24 -28.19
C GLN A 121 19.71 5.76 -26.75
N LEU A 122 20.81 5.37 -26.10
CA LEU A 122 20.81 4.99 -24.69
C LEU A 122 20.49 6.19 -23.79
N MET A 123 21.01 7.38 -24.11
CA MET A 123 20.72 8.61 -23.38
C MET A 123 19.25 9.02 -23.52
N GLU A 124 18.69 8.96 -24.73
CA GLU A 124 17.26 9.20 -24.97
C GLU A 124 16.38 8.17 -24.25
N LYS A 125 16.74 6.89 -24.29
CA LYS A 125 16.04 5.84 -23.52
C LYS A 125 16.11 6.12 -22.02
N LYS A 126 17.27 6.55 -21.51
CA LYS A 126 17.44 6.90 -20.09
C LYS A 126 16.56 8.09 -19.69
N ILE A 127 16.56 9.16 -20.47
CA ILE A 127 15.69 10.34 -20.25
C ILE A 127 14.21 9.94 -20.32
N ARG A 128 13.84 9.07 -21.27
CA ARG A 128 12.47 8.57 -21.40
C ARG A 128 12.04 7.74 -20.18
N VAL A 129 12.93 6.88 -19.66
CA VAL A 129 12.67 6.09 -18.44
C VAL A 129 12.55 7.01 -17.23
N GLU A 130 13.47 7.97 -17.07
CA GLU A 130 13.45 8.93 -15.95
C GLU A 130 12.18 9.80 -15.97
N ASN A 131 11.79 10.31 -17.14
CA ASN A 131 10.53 11.06 -17.30
C ASN A 131 9.30 10.18 -17.01
N PHE A 132 9.34 8.90 -17.38
CA PHE A 132 8.26 7.96 -17.08
C PHE A 132 8.17 7.67 -15.59
N GLU A 133 9.30 7.47 -14.91
CA GLU A 133 9.37 7.29 -13.45
C GLU A 133 8.91 8.54 -12.70
N ALA A 134 9.35 9.73 -13.11
CA ALA A 134 8.91 10.99 -12.52
C ALA A 134 7.39 11.20 -12.70
N ARG A 135 6.85 10.90 -13.88
CA ARG A 135 5.39 10.94 -14.11
C ARG A 135 4.66 9.92 -13.24
N ARG A 136 5.19 8.71 -13.11
CA ARG A 136 4.62 7.66 -12.25
C ARG A 136 4.62 8.07 -10.78
N GLN A 137 5.72 8.62 -10.28
CA GLN A 137 5.81 9.15 -8.91
C GLN A 137 4.83 10.30 -8.68
N SER A 138 4.70 11.23 -9.64
CA SER A 138 3.71 12.31 -9.55
C SER A 138 2.27 11.77 -9.46
N VAL A 139 1.94 10.73 -10.24
CA VAL A 139 0.63 10.06 -10.15
C VAL A 139 0.45 9.35 -8.81
N GLU A 140 1.46 8.66 -8.29
CA GLU A 140 1.38 8.01 -6.97
C GLU A 140 1.23 9.03 -5.83
N ASN A 141 1.96 10.15 -5.88
CA ASN A 141 1.84 11.20 -4.87
C ASN A 141 0.44 11.83 -4.87
N LYS A 142 -0.11 12.13 -6.04
CA LYS A 142 -1.50 12.61 -6.18
C LYS A 142 -2.52 11.58 -5.69
N LYS A 143 -2.27 10.29 -5.90
CA LYS A 143 -3.12 9.23 -5.33
C LYS A 143 -3.09 9.24 -3.81
N LYS A 144 -1.90 9.34 -3.21
CA LYS A 144 -1.75 9.40 -1.75
C LYS A 144 -2.47 10.61 -1.17
N GLU A 145 -2.25 11.79 -1.74
CA GLU A 145 -2.93 13.03 -1.35
C GLU A 145 -4.46 12.89 -1.44
N ALA A 146 -4.97 12.29 -2.53
CA ALA A 146 -6.40 12.04 -2.65
C ALA A 146 -6.93 11.04 -1.61
N PHE A 147 -6.19 9.97 -1.29
CA PHE A 147 -6.61 9.00 -0.27
C PHE A 147 -6.57 9.59 1.14
N GLU A 148 -5.58 10.41 1.46
CA GLU A 148 -5.51 11.14 2.74
C GLU A 148 -6.76 12.02 2.91
N LEU A 149 -7.18 12.73 1.86
CA LEU A 149 -8.42 13.52 1.88
C LEU A 149 -9.69 12.66 2.03
N LEU A 150 -9.70 11.42 1.49
CA LEU A 150 -10.82 10.49 1.66
C LEU A 150 -10.90 9.95 3.09
N ASP A 151 -9.77 9.63 3.69
CA ASP A 151 -9.68 9.19 5.08
C ASP A 151 -10.13 10.32 6.04
N GLU A 152 -9.72 11.56 5.75
CA GLU A 152 -10.20 12.74 6.49
C GLU A 152 -11.72 12.93 6.31
N ALA A 153 -12.25 12.79 5.09
CA ALA A 153 -13.68 12.89 4.83
C ALA A 153 -14.50 11.81 5.56
N GLU A 154 -13.97 10.58 5.65
CA GLU A 154 -14.59 9.49 6.41
C GLU A 154 -14.59 9.80 7.91
N SER A 155 -13.48 10.34 8.45
CA SER A 155 -13.41 10.77 9.84
C SER A 155 -14.42 11.88 10.18
N LEU A 156 -14.61 12.85 9.28
CA LEU A 156 -15.60 13.94 9.42
C LEU A 156 -17.03 13.41 9.33
N THR A 157 -17.25 12.39 8.49
CA THR A 157 -18.54 11.70 8.39
C THR A 157 -18.90 11.02 9.72
N GLN A 158 -17.93 10.35 10.36
CA GLN A 158 -18.13 9.73 11.68
C GLN A 158 -18.41 10.76 12.79
N GLN A 159 -17.91 12.00 12.64
CA GLN A 159 -18.16 13.12 13.54
C GLN A 159 -19.47 13.88 13.23
N GLU A 160 -20.26 13.41 12.25
CA GLU A 160 -21.49 14.04 11.76
C GLU A 160 -21.31 15.44 11.13
N GLN A 161 -20.09 15.79 10.70
CA GLN A 161 -19.78 17.06 10.03
C GLN A 161 -19.92 16.91 8.50
N PHE A 162 -21.16 16.74 8.03
CA PHE A 162 -21.46 16.35 6.65
C PHE A 162 -21.03 17.39 5.61
N GLU A 163 -21.27 18.69 5.84
CA GLU A 163 -20.85 19.76 4.90
C GLU A 163 -19.35 19.71 4.63
N SER A 164 -18.54 19.61 5.70
CA SER A 164 -17.09 19.52 5.58
C SER A 164 -16.66 18.22 4.91
N ALA A 165 -17.25 17.07 5.29
CA ALA A 165 -16.95 15.79 4.64
C ALA A 165 -17.20 15.84 3.12
N ILE A 166 -18.31 16.44 2.68
CA ILE A 166 -18.65 16.61 1.26
C ILE A 166 -17.58 17.45 0.54
N GLU A 167 -17.08 18.53 1.15
CA GLU A 167 -15.99 19.32 0.56
C GLU A 167 -14.71 18.50 0.38
N TYR A 168 -14.32 17.70 1.37
CA TYR A 168 -13.15 16.84 1.29
C TYR A 168 -13.30 15.74 0.22
N TYR A 169 -14.47 15.10 0.14
CA TYR A 169 -14.77 14.16 -0.95
C TYR A 169 -14.68 14.82 -2.33
N LYS A 170 -15.19 16.06 -2.50
CA LYS A 170 -15.07 16.82 -3.76
C LYS A 170 -13.63 17.18 -4.10
N LYS A 171 -12.80 17.54 -3.10
CA LYS A 171 -11.36 17.81 -3.30
C LYS A 171 -10.63 16.55 -3.74
N ALA A 172 -10.87 15.41 -3.08
CA ALA A 172 -10.31 14.12 -3.45
C ALA A 172 -10.72 13.72 -4.88
N GLN A 173 -12.01 13.89 -5.22
CA GLN A 173 -12.53 13.63 -6.56
C GLN A 173 -11.82 14.47 -7.62
N LEU A 174 -11.58 15.76 -7.36
CA LEU A 174 -10.90 16.65 -8.30
C LEU A 174 -9.46 16.20 -8.57
N ILE A 175 -8.73 15.77 -7.54
CA ILE A 175 -7.36 15.24 -7.68
C ILE A 175 -7.36 13.91 -8.45
N LEU A 176 -8.31 13.02 -8.17
CA LEU A 176 -8.44 11.72 -8.83
C LEU A 176 -8.86 11.85 -10.31
N ASN A 177 -9.73 12.80 -10.62
CA ASN A 177 -10.10 13.12 -12.00
C ASN A 177 -8.91 13.65 -12.80
N GLN A 178 -8.02 14.47 -12.20
CA GLN A 178 -6.80 14.92 -12.89
C GLN A 178 -5.89 13.77 -13.31
N ILE A 179 -5.85 12.67 -12.55
CA ILE A 179 -5.08 11.47 -12.88
C ILE A 179 -5.89 10.40 -13.63
N HIS A 180 -7.13 10.72 -14.04
CA HIS A 180 -8.04 9.83 -14.76
C HIS A 180 -8.35 8.53 -13.98
N PHE A 181 -8.39 8.62 -12.65
CA PHE A 181 -8.78 7.51 -11.79
C PHE A 181 -10.32 7.46 -11.67
N PRO A 182 -10.95 6.27 -11.62
CA PRO A 182 -12.40 6.16 -11.49
C PRO A 182 -12.91 6.83 -10.20
N THR A 183 -13.94 7.67 -10.32
CA THR A 183 -14.48 8.46 -9.21
C THR A 183 -15.94 8.16 -8.87
N ASP A 184 -16.57 7.19 -9.55
CA ASP A 184 -17.98 6.82 -9.39
C ASP A 184 -18.34 6.50 -7.92
N SER A 185 -17.45 5.82 -7.20
CA SER A 185 -17.66 5.48 -5.79
C SER A 185 -17.68 6.71 -4.87
N ILE A 186 -16.94 7.76 -5.22
CA ILE A 186 -16.91 9.01 -4.44
C ILE A 186 -18.19 9.80 -4.69
N ASP A 187 -18.70 9.80 -5.92
CA ASP A 187 -20.00 10.40 -6.24
C ASP A 187 -21.15 9.74 -5.48
N GLU A 188 -21.15 8.41 -5.37
CA GLU A 188 -22.12 7.70 -4.54
C GLU A 188 -22.04 8.10 -3.06
N MET A 189 -20.82 8.24 -2.52
CA MET A 189 -20.62 8.69 -1.13
C MET A 189 -21.13 10.12 -0.92
N ILE A 190 -20.79 11.05 -1.84
CA ILE A 190 -21.27 12.43 -1.78
C ILE A 190 -22.80 12.48 -1.80
N ASN A 191 -23.45 11.72 -2.70
CA ASN A 191 -24.90 11.67 -2.80
C ASN A 191 -25.56 11.13 -1.52
N ARG A 192 -25.03 10.03 -0.96
CA ARG A 192 -25.51 9.49 0.32
C ARG A 192 -25.39 10.50 1.47
N LEU A 193 -24.28 11.24 1.53
CA LEU A 193 -24.10 12.27 2.56
C LEU A 193 -25.09 13.43 2.41
N MET A 194 -25.34 13.88 1.17
CA MET A 194 -26.36 14.89 0.90
C MET A 194 -27.76 14.42 1.29
N GLU A 195 -28.12 13.16 1.02
CA GLU A 195 -29.40 12.58 1.43
C GLU A 195 -29.55 12.56 2.96
N ILE A 196 -28.52 12.12 3.69
CA ILE A 196 -28.51 12.11 5.16
C ILE A 196 -28.65 13.52 5.72
N GLU A 197 -27.95 14.50 5.15
CA GLU A 197 -28.04 15.89 5.56
C GLU A 197 -29.45 16.48 5.31
N GLU A 198 -30.03 16.22 4.14
CA GLU A 198 -31.41 16.60 3.84
C GLU A 198 -32.41 15.99 4.79
N GLU A 199 -32.26 14.70 5.14
CA GLU A 199 -33.13 14.03 6.10
C GLU A 199 -33.02 14.67 7.49
N LYS A 200 -31.80 14.93 7.98
CA LYS A 200 -31.59 15.64 9.25
C LYS A 200 -32.19 17.05 9.23
N GLN A 201 -32.07 17.78 8.11
CA GLN A 201 -32.72 19.09 7.98
C GLN A 201 -34.24 18.98 7.97
N LYS A 202 -34.82 18.01 7.25
CA LYS A 202 -36.27 17.75 7.25
C LYS A 202 -36.77 17.39 8.64
N GLU A 203 -36.01 16.61 9.41
CA GLU A 203 -36.33 16.31 10.81
C GLU A 203 -36.27 17.55 11.71
N ARG A 204 -35.23 18.39 11.60
CA ARG A 204 -35.16 19.67 12.32
C ARG A 204 -36.33 20.57 11.99
N ILE A 205 -36.70 20.67 10.71
CA ILE A 205 -37.87 21.45 10.28
C ILE A 205 -39.14 20.87 10.91
N LYS A 206 -39.32 19.54 10.92
CA LYS A 206 -40.46 18.89 11.57
C LYS A 206 -40.49 19.12 13.08
N THR A 207 -39.35 19.12 13.77
CA THR A 207 -39.30 19.44 15.21
C THR A 207 -39.69 20.89 15.47
N TYR A 208 -39.16 21.84 14.69
CA TYR A 208 -39.57 23.24 14.79
C TYR A 208 -41.05 23.45 14.48
N GLN A 209 -41.60 22.75 13.48
CA GLN A 209 -43.05 22.79 13.19
C GLN A 209 -43.88 22.26 14.37
N ARG A 210 -43.46 21.17 15.01
CA ARG A 210 -44.14 20.64 16.21
C ARG A 210 -44.05 21.60 17.39
N GLU A 211 -42.91 22.25 17.59
CA GLU A 211 -42.73 23.26 18.62
C GLU A 211 -43.61 24.49 18.36
N LEU A 212 -43.68 24.96 17.11
CA LEU A 212 -44.57 26.04 16.70
C LEU A 212 -46.04 25.67 16.92
N GLU A 213 -46.46 24.47 16.53
CA GLU A 213 -47.81 23.96 16.83
C GLU A 213 -48.08 23.90 18.33
N HIS A 214 -47.09 23.51 19.14
CA HIS A 214 -47.23 23.45 20.59
C HIS A 214 -47.40 24.85 21.17
N ILE A 215 -46.61 25.82 20.69
CA ILE A 215 -46.72 27.24 21.07
C ILE A 215 -48.08 27.80 20.64
N GLU A 216 -48.58 27.47 19.45
CA GLU A 216 -49.90 27.89 18.99
C GLU A 216 -51.02 27.26 19.82
N LYS A 217 -50.95 25.96 20.11
CA LYS A 217 -51.88 25.27 21.01
C LYS A 217 -51.87 25.87 22.42
N GLU A 218 -50.70 26.22 22.94
CA GLU A 218 -50.56 26.93 24.21
C GLU A 218 -51.13 28.34 24.17
N LYS A 219 -50.92 29.10 23.09
CA LYS A 219 -51.54 30.42 22.90
C LYS A 219 -53.06 30.30 22.86
N ILE A 220 -53.60 29.36 22.09
CA ILE A 220 -55.04 29.09 22.03
C ILE A 220 -55.58 28.70 23.41
N LEU A 221 -54.85 27.87 24.16
CA LEU A 221 -55.23 27.47 25.51
C LEU A 221 -55.18 28.64 26.50
N LYS A 222 -54.15 29.50 26.41
CA LYS A 222 -54.04 30.72 27.21
C LYS A 222 -55.17 31.69 26.89
N ASP A 223 -55.47 31.91 25.61
CA ASP A 223 -56.60 32.75 25.18
C ASP A 223 -57.95 32.19 25.64
N LEU A 224 -58.13 30.87 25.61
CA LEU A 224 -59.31 30.20 26.17
C LEU A 224 -59.40 30.35 27.68
N MET A 225 -58.28 30.22 28.39
CA MET A 225 -58.20 30.43 29.84
C MET A 225 -58.45 31.89 30.22
N GLU A 226 -57.94 32.85 29.46
CA GLU A 226 -58.18 34.27 29.66
C GLU A 226 -59.62 34.64 29.34
N LYS A 227 -60.21 34.11 28.25
CA LYS A 227 -61.65 34.26 27.96
C LYS A 227 -62.51 33.68 29.07
N ARG A 228 -62.16 32.50 29.60
CA ARG A 228 -62.86 31.91 30.77
C ARG A 228 -62.70 32.77 32.02
N LYS A 229 -61.48 33.24 32.33
CA LYS A 229 -61.23 34.13 33.48
C LYS A 229 -61.96 35.45 33.34
N ALA A 230 -62.03 36.03 32.14
CA ALA A 230 -62.77 37.25 31.84
C ALA A 230 -64.28 37.01 32.03
N GLN A 231 -64.84 35.92 31.48
CA GLN A 231 -66.24 35.55 31.69
C GLN A 231 -66.58 35.27 33.16
N GLU A 232 -65.70 34.63 33.91
CA GLU A 232 -65.88 34.43 35.35
C GLU A 232 -65.77 35.73 36.14
N ALA A 233 -64.84 36.61 35.79
CA ALA A 233 -64.70 37.92 36.42
C ALA A 233 -65.91 38.82 36.11
N GLU A 234 -66.42 38.76 34.88
CA GLU A 234 -67.63 39.48 34.46
C GLU A 234 -68.87 38.92 35.17
N ARG A 235 -69.01 37.59 35.29
CA ARG A 235 -70.04 36.96 36.13
C ARG A 235 -69.91 37.37 37.60
N LYS A 236 -68.69 37.48 38.14
CA LYS A 236 -68.47 37.93 39.53
C LYS A 236 -68.80 39.40 39.71
N ARG A 237 -68.45 40.27 38.75
CA ARG A 237 -68.80 41.69 38.75
C ARG A 237 -70.30 41.90 38.60
N ALA A 238 -70.95 41.18 37.69
CA ALA A 238 -72.40 41.18 37.54
C ALA A 238 -73.10 40.70 38.82
N LYS A 239 -72.57 39.66 39.47
CA LYS A 239 -73.08 39.20 40.79
C LYS A 239 -72.86 40.23 41.89
N GLN A 240 -71.73 40.94 41.92
CA GLN A 240 -71.46 41.98 42.92
C GLN A 240 -72.28 43.25 42.69
N ILE A 241 -72.53 43.64 41.43
CA ILE A 241 -73.39 44.76 41.09
C ILE A 241 -74.85 44.42 41.43
N ALA A 242 -75.31 43.21 41.07
CA ALA A 242 -76.63 42.72 41.45
C ALA A 242 -76.80 42.60 42.98
N LEU A 243 -75.75 42.26 43.72
CA LEU A 243 -75.77 42.24 45.19
C LEU A 243 -75.85 43.65 45.79
N ARG A 244 -75.10 44.63 45.25
CA ARG A 244 -75.10 46.01 45.76
C ARG A 244 -76.38 46.78 45.45
N GLU A 245 -76.97 46.58 44.27
CA GLU A 245 -78.28 47.16 43.95
C GLU A 245 -79.39 46.55 44.80
N ARG A 246 -79.30 45.23 45.06
CA ARG A 246 -80.19 44.53 45.99
C ARG A 246 -80.03 45.04 47.42
N GLU A 247 -78.81 45.31 47.89
CA GLU A 247 -78.57 45.83 49.25
C GLU A 247 -79.07 47.26 49.47
N ARG A 248 -78.93 48.16 48.48
CA ARG A 248 -79.44 49.54 48.58
C ARG A 248 -80.96 49.61 48.65
N LEU A 249 -81.66 48.86 47.79
CA LEU A 249 -83.12 48.79 47.81
C LEU A 249 -83.65 48.14 49.10
N ILE A 250 -82.88 47.19 49.66
CA ILE A 250 -83.20 46.57 50.95
C ILE A 250 -83.00 47.54 52.12
N GLN A 251 -82.00 48.42 52.10
CA GLN A 251 -81.75 49.38 53.20
C GLN A 251 -82.81 50.49 53.28
N GLU A 252 -83.31 50.97 52.14
CA GLU A 252 -84.36 51.98 52.10
C GLU A 252 -85.74 51.41 52.49
N GLN A 253 -86.01 50.14 52.14
CA GLN A 253 -87.20 49.45 52.63
C GLN A 253 -87.06 49.00 54.10
N LYS A 254 -85.86 48.66 54.58
CA LYS A 254 -85.62 48.26 55.97
C LYS A 254 -85.79 49.41 56.96
N SER A 255 -85.34 50.63 56.66
CA SER A 255 -85.45 51.75 57.61
C SER A 255 -86.91 52.14 57.91
N LEU A 256 -87.80 52.06 56.91
CA LEU A 256 -89.24 52.30 57.06
C LEU A 256 -89.97 51.08 57.69
N ARG A 257 -89.45 49.88 57.46
CA ARG A 257 -89.96 48.62 58.02
C ARG A 257 -89.53 48.41 59.47
N GLU A 258 -88.33 48.85 59.87
CA GLU A 258 -87.82 48.80 61.24
C GLU A 258 -88.62 49.72 62.17
N THR A 259 -89.06 50.89 61.69
CA THR A 259 -89.95 51.75 62.47
C THR A 259 -91.33 51.14 62.70
N ALA A 260 -91.92 50.51 61.66
CA ALA A 260 -93.20 49.79 61.80
C ALA A 260 -93.06 48.53 62.68
N TYR A 261 -91.96 47.78 62.57
CA TYR A 261 -91.73 46.61 63.40
C TYR A 261 -91.38 46.91 64.85
N SER A 262 -90.76 48.06 65.15
CA SER A 262 -90.54 48.46 66.54
C SER A 262 -91.85 48.63 67.33
N LEU A 263 -92.94 48.97 66.66
CA LEU A 263 -94.29 49.05 67.26
C LEU A 263 -94.93 47.66 67.39
N LEU A 264 -94.78 46.80 66.37
CA LEU A 264 -95.23 45.40 66.42
C LEU A 264 -94.47 44.56 67.45
N GLU A 265 -93.20 44.85 67.69
CA GLU A 265 -92.35 44.17 68.66
C GLU A 265 -92.79 44.51 70.09
N LYS A 266 -93.14 45.77 70.37
CA LYS A 266 -93.77 46.19 71.64
C LYS A 266 -95.14 45.55 71.84
N ALA A 267 -95.94 45.42 70.78
CA ALA A 267 -97.21 44.66 70.82
C ALA A 267 -96.97 43.19 71.22
N SER A 268 -95.91 42.59 70.66
CA SER A 268 -95.51 41.21 70.95
C SER A 268 -95.01 41.02 72.39
N GLU A 269 -94.44 42.04 73.04
CA GLU A 269 -93.99 41.97 74.45
C GLU A 269 -95.16 41.78 75.43
N PHE A 270 -96.33 42.34 75.14
CA PHE A 270 -97.55 42.15 75.95
C PHE A 270 -98.15 40.74 75.79
N LEU A 271 -97.98 40.11 74.62
CA LEU A 271 -98.30 38.69 74.40
C LEU A 271 -97.29 37.74 75.07
N LYS A 272 -96.05 38.20 75.26
CA LYS A 272 -94.95 37.41 75.87
C LYS A 272 -94.94 37.44 77.41
N ARG A 273 -95.88 38.12 78.07
CA ARG A 273 -96.05 38.01 79.52
C ARG A 273 -96.55 36.61 79.89
N ARG A 274 -96.19 36.13 81.09
CA ARG A 274 -96.47 34.75 81.57
C ARG A 274 -97.98 34.43 81.61
N THR A 275 -98.82 35.46 81.65
CA THR A 275 -100.22 35.41 81.20
C THR A 275 -100.33 36.42 80.05
N PRO A 276 -100.59 35.98 78.80
CA PRO A 276 -100.65 36.89 77.67
C PRO A 276 -101.78 37.90 77.88
N ASP A 277 -101.45 39.19 77.82
CA ASP A 277 -102.43 40.28 77.90
C ASP A 277 -102.82 40.66 76.47
N TYR A 278 -103.77 39.90 75.94
CA TYR A 278 -104.22 40.02 74.55
C TYR A 278 -104.78 41.42 74.25
N ASP A 279 -105.30 42.14 75.25
CA ASP A 279 -105.95 43.45 75.07
C ASP A 279 -104.94 44.57 74.80
N GLN A 280 -103.77 44.53 75.45
CA GLN A 280 -102.70 45.53 75.24
C GLN A 280 -101.87 45.27 73.99
N ALA A 281 -101.83 44.02 73.51
CA ALA A 281 -101.19 43.68 72.26
C ALA A 281 -101.97 44.23 71.06
N ILE A 282 -103.30 44.09 71.08
CA ILE A 282 -104.19 44.49 69.98
C ILE A 282 -104.09 46.01 69.68
N SER A 283 -103.95 46.88 70.69
CA SER A 283 -103.87 48.33 70.46
C SER A 283 -102.59 48.78 69.74
N LEU A 284 -101.45 48.14 70.02
CA LEU A 284 -100.16 48.45 69.39
C LEU A 284 -100.06 47.90 67.96
N TYR A 285 -100.81 46.83 67.64
CA TYR A 285 -100.97 46.34 66.27
C TYR A 285 -101.70 47.38 65.38
N VAL A 286 -102.69 48.10 65.90
CA VAL A 286 -103.45 49.12 65.14
C VAL A 286 -102.57 50.31 64.73
N GLU A 287 -101.70 50.82 65.62
CA GLU A 287 -100.81 51.95 65.29
C GLU A 287 -99.76 51.61 64.23
N ALA A 288 -99.24 50.37 64.24
CA ALA A 288 -98.32 49.88 63.22
C ALA A 288 -99.00 49.72 61.85
N ARG A 289 -100.30 49.40 61.84
CA ARG A 289 -101.12 49.31 60.63
C ARG A 289 -101.18 50.63 59.88
N ASP A 290 -101.45 51.73 60.59
CA ASP A 290 -101.67 53.05 59.98
C ASP A 290 -100.38 53.64 59.38
N LEU A 291 -99.21 53.35 59.98
CA LEU A 291 -97.90 53.69 59.42
C LEU A 291 -97.56 52.92 58.13
N LEU A 292 -98.00 51.66 58.03
CA LEU A 292 -97.83 50.83 56.83
C LEU A 292 -98.82 51.24 55.71
N ALA A 293 -99.99 51.75 56.09
CA ALA A 293 -101.01 52.29 55.18
C ALA A 293 -100.59 53.60 54.51
N GLU A 294 -100.16 54.60 55.28
CA GLU A 294 -99.94 55.95 54.74
C GLU A 294 -98.67 56.10 53.89
N LYS A 295 -97.59 55.35 54.16
CA LYS A 295 -96.28 55.60 53.55
C LYS A 295 -95.73 54.51 52.64
N ILE A 296 -96.26 53.30 52.72
CA ILE A 296 -95.72 52.14 51.97
C ILE A 296 -96.80 51.49 51.08
N GLY A 297 -98.09 51.69 51.38
CA GLY A 297 -99.20 51.21 50.54
C GLY A 297 -99.34 49.68 50.54
N TRP A 298 -99.07 49.05 51.67
CA TRP A 298 -99.06 47.60 51.85
C TRP A 298 -100.41 47.10 52.37
N GLU A 299 -101.41 47.08 51.49
CA GLU A 299 -102.76 46.55 51.77
C GLU A 299 -102.80 45.11 52.32
N PRO A 300 -101.91 44.18 51.93
CA PRO A 300 -101.89 42.83 52.50
C PRO A 300 -101.37 42.76 53.94
N GLU A 301 -100.40 43.58 54.32
CA GLU A 301 -99.87 43.65 55.68
C GLU A 301 -100.81 44.43 56.60
N ILE A 302 -101.54 45.40 56.06
CA ILE A 302 -102.66 46.05 56.73
C ILE A 302 -103.76 45.01 56.99
N ASN A 303 -104.12 44.22 55.96
CA ASN A 303 -105.06 43.11 56.11
C ASN A 303 -104.52 42.01 57.04
N ASN A 304 -103.23 41.70 57.06
CA ASN A 304 -102.62 40.72 57.97
C ASN A 304 -102.50 41.25 59.40
N ILE A 305 -102.37 42.55 59.61
CA ILE A 305 -102.43 43.16 60.94
C ILE A 305 -103.88 43.19 61.41
N ASP A 306 -104.84 43.49 60.53
CA ASP A 306 -106.28 43.38 60.80
C ASP A 306 -106.68 41.92 61.07
N GLN A 307 -106.06 40.97 60.36
CA GLN A 307 -106.27 39.53 60.51
C GLN A 307 -105.45 38.95 61.66
N MET A 308 -104.31 39.51 62.07
CA MET A 308 -103.62 39.21 63.34
C MET A 308 -104.42 39.73 64.53
N ILE A 309 -105.11 40.85 64.39
CA ILE A 309 -106.03 41.37 65.40
C ILE A 309 -107.23 40.41 65.55
N GLN A 310 -107.71 39.79 64.46
CA GLN A 310 -108.70 38.70 64.51
C GLN A 310 -108.12 37.36 64.99
N ASP A 311 -106.93 36.98 64.52
CA ASP A 311 -106.25 35.73 64.83
C ASP A 311 -105.78 35.71 66.28
N LEU A 312 -105.36 36.82 66.90
CA LEU A 312 -105.08 36.86 68.35
C LEU A 312 -106.34 36.64 69.19
N GLN A 313 -107.52 36.97 68.64
CA GLN A 313 -108.81 36.65 69.25
C GLN A 313 -109.14 35.14 69.10
N GLU A 314 -108.64 34.46 68.05
CA GLU A 314 -108.80 33.02 67.80
C GLU A 314 -107.62 32.12 68.30
N GLU A 315 -106.38 32.60 68.38
CA GLU A 315 -105.18 31.91 68.90
C GLU A 315 -105.25 31.76 70.41
N LYS A 316 -105.97 32.66 71.09
CA LYS A 316 -106.43 32.42 72.46
C LYS A 316 -107.21 31.10 72.58
N ALA A 317 -107.92 30.68 71.52
CA ALA A 317 -108.66 29.41 71.47
C ALA A 317 -107.85 28.26 70.84
N ASN A 318 -106.97 28.52 69.87
CA ASN A 318 -106.20 27.51 69.12
C ASN A 318 -104.78 27.20 69.65
N PHE A 319 -104.19 28.03 70.52
CA PHE A 319 -102.88 27.77 71.18
C PHE A 319 -102.87 26.46 71.98
N LEU A 320 -104.04 25.99 72.43
CA LEU A 320 -104.24 24.72 73.12
C LEU A 320 -104.19 23.48 72.20
N GLU A 321 -104.40 23.63 70.90
CA GLU A 321 -104.58 22.50 69.97
C GLU A 321 -103.39 22.26 69.01
N ARG A 322 -102.60 23.29 68.69
CA ARG A 322 -101.46 23.18 67.73
C ARG A 322 -100.16 22.63 68.30
N GLN A 323 -99.92 22.68 69.61
CA GLN A 323 -98.69 22.15 70.21
C GLN A 323 -98.50 20.63 70.03
N LYS A 324 -99.58 19.90 69.71
CA LYS A 324 -99.58 18.42 69.61
C LYS A 324 -99.27 17.85 68.21
N LYS A 325 -99.24 18.65 67.14
CA LYS A 325 -99.17 18.13 65.74
C LYS A 325 -97.83 18.36 65.03
N GLU A 326 -96.95 19.22 65.53
CA GLU A 326 -95.68 19.54 64.86
C GLU A 326 -94.52 18.60 65.23
N GLU A 327 -94.53 17.97 66.42
CA GLU A 327 -93.50 17.00 66.84
C GLU A 327 -93.50 15.70 66.01
N GLU A 328 -94.63 15.33 65.39
CA GLU A 328 -94.76 14.12 64.58
C GLU A 328 -94.17 14.23 63.16
N ILE A 329 -94.00 15.45 62.64
CA ILE A 329 -93.57 15.69 61.24
C ILE A 329 -92.04 15.80 61.10
N GLU A 330 -91.34 16.31 62.13
CA GLU A 330 -89.87 16.43 62.10
C GLU A 330 -89.16 15.08 62.24
N THR A 331 -89.74 14.13 63.00
CA THR A 331 -89.15 12.80 63.21
C THR A 331 -89.16 11.90 61.95
N GLN A 332 -89.99 12.19 60.95
CA GLN A 332 -90.02 11.46 59.67
C GLN A 332 -88.92 11.92 58.70
N LYS A 333 -88.67 13.23 58.60
CA LYS A 333 -87.73 13.79 57.62
C LYS A 333 -86.27 13.44 57.91
N GLU A 334 -85.92 13.21 59.17
CA GLU A 334 -84.55 12.82 59.56
C GLU A 334 -84.21 11.35 59.23
N ARG A 335 -85.20 10.48 59.06
CA ARG A 335 -84.97 9.06 58.73
C ARG A 335 -84.66 8.88 57.24
N GLU A 336 -85.42 9.51 56.37
CA GLU A 336 -85.27 9.42 54.91
C GLU A 336 -83.92 9.99 54.42
N TYR A 337 -83.44 11.07 55.06
CA TYR A 337 -82.15 11.68 54.69
C TYR A 337 -80.94 10.80 55.04
N LYS A 338 -81.03 9.99 56.11
CA LYS A 338 -79.95 9.06 56.49
C LYS A 338 -79.86 7.86 55.53
N GLU A 339 -81.00 7.34 55.08
CA GLU A 339 -81.06 6.21 54.15
C GLU A 339 -80.47 6.56 52.77
N PHE A 340 -80.74 7.78 52.27
CA PHE A 340 -80.20 8.27 51.01
C PHE A 340 -78.65 8.42 51.00
N ILE A 341 -78.06 8.86 52.12
CA ILE A 341 -76.60 9.01 52.24
C ILE A 341 -75.89 7.65 52.23
N ASP A 342 -76.48 6.63 52.84
CA ASP A 342 -75.90 5.30 52.91
C ASP A 342 -75.97 4.55 51.57
N GLU A 343 -77.00 4.81 50.75
CA GLU A 343 -77.14 4.26 49.39
C GLU A 343 -76.05 4.78 48.42
N ILE A 344 -75.74 6.08 48.50
CA ILE A 344 -74.64 6.69 47.72
C ILE A 344 -73.29 6.09 48.11
N ARG A 345 -73.07 5.83 49.41
CA ARG A 345 -71.84 5.21 49.90
C ARG A 345 -71.67 3.77 49.45
N GLN A 346 -72.75 2.98 49.35
CA GLN A 346 -72.67 1.61 48.84
C GLN A 346 -72.36 1.57 47.34
N SER A 347 -73.04 2.40 46.54
CA SER A 347 -72.80 2.50 45.10
C SER A 347 -71.34 2.85 44.74
N GLN A 348 -70.73 3.77 45.49
CA GLN A 348 -69.30 4.11 45.31
C GLN A 348 -68.35 2.96 45.67
N ARG A 349 -68.66 2.16 46.70
CA ARG A 349 -67.85 1.00 47.08
C ARG A 349 -67.88 -0.09 46.01
N GLU A 350 -69.04 -0.33 45.40
CA GLU A 350 -69.20 -1.32 44.34
C GLU A 350 -68.48 -0.93 43.05
N TYR A 351 -68.59 0.34 42.64
CA TYR A 351 -67.84 0.86 41.49
C TYR A 351 -66.32 0.70 41.68
N MET A 352 -65.80 1.02 42.86
CA MET A 352 -64.38 0.86 43.15
C MET A 352 -63.93 -0.61 43.21
N ARG A 353 -64.81 -1.53 43.65
CA ARG A 353 -64.55 -2.98 43.61
C ARG A 353 -64.46 -3.47 42.16
N GLN A 354 -65.41 -3.12 41.30
CA GLN A 354 -65.39 -3.51 39.89
C GLN A 354 -64.16 -2.98 39.15
N LYS A 355 -63.76 -1.74 39.43
CA LYS A 355 -62.54 -1.15 38.86
C LYS A 355 -61.27 -1.92 39.26
N LYS A 356 -61.17 -2.34 40.52
CA LYS A 356 -60.04 -3.16 41.00
C LYS A 356 -60.01 -4.54 40.36
N VAL A 357 -61.16 -5.20 40.20
CA VAL A 357 -61.24 -6.50 39.53
C VAL A 357 -60.76 -6.39 38.08
N ARG A 358 -61.22 -5.38 37.32
CA ARG A 358 -60.74 -5.16 35.93
C ARG A 358 -59.24 -4.87 35.85
N GLN A 359 -58.69 -4.13 36.83
CA GLN A 359 -57.25 -3.89 36.89
C GLN A 359 -56.45 -5.18 37.17
N LEU A 360 -56.96 -6.05 38.05
CA LEU A 360 -56.33 -7.34 38.32
C LEU A 360 -56.43 -8.29 37.13
N GLU A 361 -57.56 -8.32 36.43
CA GLU A 361 -57.73 -9.09 35.19
C GLU A 361 -56.76 -8.63 34.10
N LEU A 362 -56.57 -7.31 33.94
CA LEU A 362 -55.60 -6.74 33.00
C LEU A 362 -54.15 -7.09 33.40
N LEU A 363 -53.82 -7.04 34.69
CA LEU A 363 -52.51 -7.44 35.19
C LEU A 363 -52.26 -8.93 34.93
N HIS A 364 -53.25 -9.79 35.19
CA HIS A 364 -53.13 -11.22 34.95
C HIS A 364 -52.97 -11.55 33.46
N LEU A 365 -53.72 -10.87 32.59
CA LEU A 365 -53.55 -10.98 31.13
C LEU A 365 -52.15 -10.54 30.70
N LYS A 366 -51.63 -9.46 31.27
CA LYS A 366 -50.28 -8.98 30.99
C LYS A 366 -49.22 -9.98 31.44
N GLU A 367 -49.32 -10.51 32.65
CA GLU A 367 -48.41 -11.56 33.13
C GLU A 367 -48.45 -12.83 32.27
N GLN A 368 -49.62 -13.20 31.73
CA GLN A 368 -49.72 -14.30 30.78
C GLN A 368 -49.06 -13.97 29.44
N GLN A 369 -49.18 -12.74 28.95
CA GLN A 369 -48.49 -12.28 27.75
C GLN A 369 -46.97 -12.25 27.95
N ASP A 370 -46.50 -11.69 29.06
CA ASP A 370 -45.07 -11.61 29.40
C ASP A 370 -44.45 -13.02 29.46
N LYS A 371 -45.15 -14.01 30.06
CA LYS A 371 -44.70 -15.42 30.06
C LYS A 371 -44.65 -16.05 28.65
N LEU A 372 -45.58 -15.68 27.77
CA LEU A 372 -45.57 -16.16 26.38
C LEU A 372 -44.42 -15.51 25.59
N GLU A 373 -44.10 -14.25 25.87
CA GLU A 373 -42.95 -13.56 25.29
C GLU A 373 -41.63 -14.14 25.80
N GLU A 374 -41.49 -14.42 27.10
CA GLU A 374 -40.30 -15.10 27.66
C GLU A 374 -40.06 -16.46 27.00
N LEU A 375 -41.12 -17.26 26.83
CA LEU A 375 -41.03 -18.55 26.13
C LEU A 375 -40.66 -18.38 24.66
N ARG A 376 -41.19 -17.35 24.00
CA ARG A 376 -40.82 -17.04 22.62
C ARG A 376 -39.34 -16.71 22.52
N ASP A 377 -38.83 -15.86 23.39
CA ASP A 377 -37.45 -15.39 23.36
C ASP A 377 -36.48 -16.53 23.67
N ALA A 378 -36.79 -17.37 24.66
CA ALA A 378 -36.03 -18.60 24.93
C ALA A 378 -36.02 -19.54 23.71
N GLY A 379 -37.16 -19.69 23.03
CA GLY A 379 -37.27 -20.46 21.79
C GLY A 379 -36.37 -19.92 20.67
N LEU A 380 -36.31 -18.59 20.49
CA LEU A 380 -35.44 -17.96 19.50
C LEU A 380 -33.95 -18.11 19.86
N GLU A 381 -33.61 -17.98 21.14
CA GLU A 381 -32.24 -18.16 21.61
C GLU A 381 -31.73 -19.58 21.34
N TYR A 382 -32.55 -20.61 21.58
CA TYR A 382 -32.21 -21.98 21.24
C TYR A 382 -31.95 -22.19 19.74
N ILE A 383 -32.66 -21.49 18.85
CA ILE A 383 -32.39 -21.53 17.41
C ILE A 383 -31.01 -20.94 17.11
N GLU A 384 -30.70 -19.76 17.64
CA GLU A 384 -29.41 -19.12 17.42
C GLU A 384 -28.24 -19.95 17.94
N GLN A 385 -28.38 -20.50 19.16
CA GLN A 385 -27.37 -21.36 19.76
C GLN A 385 -27.19 -22.64 18.92
N GLY A 386 -28.28 -23.25 18.44
CA GLY A 386 -28.24 -24.39 17.54
C GLY A 386 -27.46 -24.11 16.26
N LYS A 387 -27.72 -22.98 15.60
CA LYS A 387 -26.97 -22.56 14.40
C LYS A 387 -25.49 -22.32 14.68
N LYS A 388 -25.17 -21.64 15.80
CA LYS A 388 -23.78 -21.43 16.22
C LYS A 388 -23.07 -22.77 16.43
N LEU A 389 -23.67 -23.71 17.16
CA LEU A 389 -23.08 -25.04 17.40
C LEU A 389 -22.88 -25.85 16.11
N ALA A 390 -23.81 -25.75 15.14
CA ALA A 390 -23.67 -26.39 13.84
C ALA A 390 -22.46 -25.84 13.06
N SER A 391 -22.23 -24.52 13.11
CA SER A 391 -21.06 -23.89 12.48
C SER A 391 -19.73 -24.39 13.06
N TYR A 392 -19.70 -24.70 14.36
CA TYR A 392 -18.55 -25.30 15.06
C TYR A 392 -18.46 -26.83 14.90
N GLN A 393 -19.26 -27.44 14.02
CA GLN A 393 -19.32 -28.89 13.78
C GLN A 393 -19.70 -29.72 15.02
N ARG A 394 -20.37 -29.11 16.01
CA ARG A 394 -20.91 -29.80 17.19
C ARG A 394 -22.36 -30.18 16.94
N PHE A 395 -22.57 -31.09 15.98
CA PHE A 395 -23.89 -31.40 15.43
C PHE A 395 -24.87 -31.96 16.49
N ASP A 396 -24.41 -32.83 17.39
CA ASP A 396 -25.27 -33.40 18.45
C ASP A 396 -25.88 -32.31 19.35
N GLN A 397 -25.06 -31.36 19.79
CA GLN A 397 -25.52 -30.23 20.62
C GLN A 397 -26.40 -29.26 19.82
N ALA A 398 -26.11 -29.09 18.53
CA ALA A 398 -26.94 -28.27 17.65
C ALA A 398 -28.36 -28.85 17.50
N TYR A 399 -28.47 -30.18 17.34
CA TYR A 399 -29.77 -30.84 17.30
C TYR A 399 -30.51 -30.73 18.63
N GLU A 400 -29.82 -30.87 19.76
CA GLU A 400 -30.41 -30.70 21.08
C GLU A 400 -31.05 -29.32 21.24
N MET A 401 -30.31 -28.25 20.90
CA MET A 401 -30.83 -26.88 20.98
C MET A 401 -31.99 -26.65 20.01
N LEU A 402 -31.90 -27.13 18.77
CA LEU A 402 -33.00 -26.99 17.80
C LEU A 402 -34.24 -27.81 18.19
N ASN A 403 -34.07 -28.95 18.86
CA ASN A 403 -35.19 -29.72 19.40
C ASN A 403 -35.83 -29.02 20.61
N ASN A 404 -35.03 -28.41 21.49
CA ASN A 404 -35.56 -27.58 22.58
C ASN A 404 -36.37 -26.40 22.03
N ALA A 405 -35.88 -25.72 20.98
CA ALA A 405 -36.65 -24.70 20.28
C ALA A 405 -37.98 -25.26 19.72
N LEU A 406 -37.95 -26.45 19.09
CA LEU A 406 -39.16 -27.10 18.58
C LEU A 406 -40.19 -27.39 19.68
N GLU A 407 -39.74 -27.86 20.84
CA GLU A 407 -40.64 -28.11 21.98
C GLU A 407 -41.26 -26.81 22.50
N THR A 408 -40.47 -25.75 22.65
CA THR A 408 -40.94 -24.43 23.07
C THR A 408 -41.97 -23.86 22.09
N PHE A 409 -41.70 -23.89 20.78
CA PHE A 409 -42.67 -23.38 19.79
C PHE A 409 -43.87 -24.32 19.56
N ARG A 410 -43.74 -25.62 19.87
CA ARG A 410 -44.88 -26.55 19.92
C ARG A 410 -45.79 -26.22 21.09
N PHE A 411 -45.23 -25.90 22.25
CA PHE A 411 -45.98 -25.43 23.41
C PHE A 411 -46.75 -24.13 23.11
N LEU A 412 -46.12 -23.19 22.39
CA LEU A 412 -46.77 -21.94 21.95
C LEU A 412 -47.79 -22.13 20.80
N GLY A 413 -47.80 -23.27 20.11
CA GLY A 413 -48.68 -23.53 18.97
C GLY A 413 -48.26 -22.84 17.66
N TRP A 414 -47.01 -22.39 17.56
CA TRP A 414 -46.51 -21.56 16.46
C TRP A 414 -46.05 -22.41 15.26
N LYS A 415 -47.01 -22.86 14.46
CA LYS A 415 -46.81 -23.83 13.37
C LYS A 415 -45.77 -23.41 12.33
N HIS A 416 -45.66 -22.11 12.02
CA HIS A 416 -44.70 -21.61 11.03
C HIS A 416 -43.25 -21.77 11.53
N GLN A 417 -43.00 -21.41 12.77
CA GLN A 417 -41.69 -21.50 13.42
C GLN A 417 -41.28 -22.98 13.56
N ILE A 418 -42.22 -23.86 13.89
CA ILE A 418 -41.97 -25.31 13.90
C ILE A 418 -41.50 -25.80 12.54
N ARG A 419 -42.12 -25.35 11.44
CA ARG A 419 -41.71 -25.70 10.08
C ARG A 419 -40.30 -25.18 9.78
N TYR A 420 -40.05 -23.91 10.10
CA TYR A 420 -38.75 -23.29 9.92
C TYR A 420 -37.62 -24.06 10.66
N ILE A 421 -37.83 -24.41 11.93
CA ILE A 421 -36.82 -25.13 12.70
C ILE A 421 -36.57 -26.53 12.13
N ARG A 422 -37.60 -27.20 11.58
CA ARG A 422 -37.40 -28.49 10.89
C ARG A 422 -36.55 -28.35 9.64
N GLU A 423 -36.75 -27.28 8.87
CA GLU A 423 -35.92 -26.97 7.71
C GLU A 423 -34.47 -26.69 8.14
N GLU A 424 -34.27 -25.96 9.23
CA GLU A 424 -32.93 -25.73 9.81
C GLU A 424 -32.27 -27.03 10.31
N ILE A 425 -33.01 -27.92 10.99
CA ILE A 425 -32.49 -29.24 11.38
C ILE A 425 -32.06 -30.05 10.15
N ALA A 426 -32.83 -30.00 9.05
CA ALA A 426 -32.46 -30.65 7.80
C ALA A 426 -31.18 -30.06 7.20
N GLN A 427 -31.00 -28.74 7.25
CA GLN A 427 -29.76 -28.08 6.82
C GLN A 427 -28.56 -28.48 7.68
N VAL A 428 -28.72 -28.55 9.01
CA VAL A 428 -27.67 -29.01 9.92
C VAL A 428 -27.27 -30.45 9.61
N HIS A 429 -28.23 -31.30 9.26
CA HIS A 429 -27.96 -32.67 8.82
C HIS A 429 -27.20 -32.75 7.50
N GLU A 430 -27.50 -31.88 6.54
CA GLU A 430 -26.73 -31.77 5.30
C GLU A 430 -25.29 -31.33 5.58
N LEU A 431 -25.08 -30.34 6.46
CA LEU A 431 -23.76 -29.90 6.89
C LEU A 431 -22.98 -31.02 7.60
N GLU A 432 -23.64 -31.83 8.43
CA GLU A 432 -23.04 -32.99 9.09
C GLU A 432 -22.57 -34.03 8.07
N LEU A 433 -23.38 -34.33 7.04
CA LEU A 433 -23.01 -35.24 5.97
C LEU A 433 -21.80 -34.72 5.19
N GLN A 434 -21.80 -33.44 4.82
CA GLN A 434 -20.67 -32.81 4.15
C GLN A 434 -19.39 -32.84 5.00
N ALA A 435 -19.50 -32.60 6.31
CA ALA A 435 -18.38 -32.70 7.24
C ALA A 435 -17.83 -34.13 7.31
N LYS A 436 -18.71 -35.15 7.42
CA LYS A 436 -18.32 -36.57 7.40
C LYS A 436 -17.67 -36.98 6.08
N GLU A 437 -18.15 -36.46 4.95
CA GLU A 437 -17.53 -36.70 3.64
C GLU A 437 -16.15 -36.06 3.52
N LYS A 438 -16.00 -34.81 3.96
CA LYS A 438 -14.71 -34.12 4.03
C LYS A 438 -13.74 -34.85 4.95
N GLU A 439 -14.22 -35.36 6.10
CA GLU A 439 -13.41 -36.17 7.00
C GLU A 439 -12.99 -37.51 6.35
N LYS A 440 -13.88 -38.17 5.62
CA LYS A 440 -13.54 -39.37 4.83
C LYS A 440 -12.52 -39.06 3.73
N GLN A 441 -12.67 -37.96 3.00
CA GLN A 441 -11.72 -37.51 1.99
C GLN A 441 -10.38 -37.16 2.62
N PHE A 442 -10.38 -36.46 3.76
CA PHE A 442 -9.18 -36.15 4.53
C PHE A 442 -8.48 -37.43 5.00
N LYS A 443 -9.21 -38.40 5.56
CA LYS A 443 -8.66 -39.73 5.92
C LYS A 443 -8.12 -40.48 4.71
N LYS A 444 -8.77 -40.41 3.54
CA LYS A 444 -8.26 -41.00 2.29
C LYS A 444 -6.96 -40.31 1.84
N SER A 445 -6.90 -38.98 1.87
CA SER A 445 -5.72 -38.18 1.55
C SER A 445 -4.59 -38.40 2.54
N GLN A 446 -4.89 -38.55 3.83
CA GLN A 446 -3.93 -38.87 4.88
C GLN A 446 -3.39 -40.28 4.69
N LYS A 447 -4.25 -41.28 4.42
CA LYS A 447 -3.83 -42.64 4.04
C LYS A 447 -3.01 -42.64 2.74
N LEU A 448 -3.32 -41.78 1.78
CA LEU A 448 -2.56 -41.65 0.53
C LEU A 448 -1.19 -41.03 0.79
N LYS A 449 -1.10 -39.99 1.62
CA LYS A 449 0.15 -39.40 2.09
C LYS A 449 0.98 -40.39 2.91
N GLU A 450 0.35 -41.18 3.78
CA GLU A 450 1.04 -42.25 4.50
C GLU A 450 1.50 -43.37 3.57
N ARG A 451 0.72 -43.73 2.55
CA ARG A 451 1.15 -44.67 1.50
C ARG A 451 2.29 -44.09 0.67
N GLN A 452 2.28 -42.80 0.36
CA GLN A 452 3.39 -42.11 -0.31
C GLN A 452 4.64 -42.10 0.56
N LYS A 453 4.53 -41.73 1.84
CA LYS A 453 5.63 -41.80 2.81
C LYS A 453 6.17 -43.22 2.93
N ARG A 454 5.31 -44.23 3.07
CA ARG A 454 5.72 -45.65 3.10
C ARG A 454 6.33 -46.10 1.78
N ALA A 455 5.86 -45.62 0.64
CA ALA A 455 6.43 -45.93 -0.67
C ALA A 455 7.77 -45.24 -0.89
N GLU A 456 7.96 -44.02 -0.38
CA GLU A 456 9.23 -43.29 -0.36
C GLU A 456 10.22 -43.93 0.60
N GLU A 457 9.79 -44.31 1.80
CA GLU A 457 10.57 -45.11 2.75
C GLU A 457 10.92 -46.47 2.15
N PHE A 458 9.98 -47.14 1.47
CA PHE A 458 10.25 -48.39 0.76
C PHE A 458 11.18 -48.20 -0.43
N LYS A 459 11.10 -47.07 -1.16
CA LYS A 459 12.09 -46.72 -2.20
C LYS A 459 13.46 -46.45 -1.59
N ARG A 460 13.54 -45.76 -0.45
CA ARG A 460 14.78 -45.58 0.31
C ARG A 460 15.34 -46.92 0.76
N LEU A 461 14.53 -47.78 1.35
CA LEU A 461 14.91 -49.13 1.78
C LEU A 461 15.27 -50.04 0.60
N LYS A 462 14.62 -49.86 -0.55
CA LYS A 462 14.94 -50.59 -1.79
C LYS A 462 16.26 -50.08 -2.37
N GLN A 463 16.52 -48.78 -2.37
CA GLN A 463 17.83 -48.22 -2.70
C GLN A 463 18.90 -48.67 -1.71
N GLU A 464 18.57 -48.79 -0.43
CA GLU A 464 19.45 -49.32 0.62
C GLU A 464 19.71 -50.83 0.46
N ARG A 465 18.70 -51.59 -0.03
CA ARG A 465 18.83 -53.01 -0.38
C ARG A 465 19.55 -53.21 -1.70
N GLU A 466 19.36 -52.37 -2.70
CA GLU A 466 20.13 -52.34 -3.95
C GLU A 466 21.59 -51.95 -3.64
N LEU A 467 21.83 -51.04 -2.69
CA LEU A 467 23.15 -50.77 -2.10
C LEU A 467 23.70 -51.98 -1.33
N LYS A 468 22.87 -52.77 -0.65
CA LYS A 468 23.30 -54.00 0.02
C LYS A 468 23.45 -55.21 -0.90
N GLU A 469 22.74 -55.29 -2.02
CA GLU A 469 22.87 -56.32 -3.06
C GLU A 469 24.06 -56.01 -3.98
N THR A 470 24.32 -54.74 -4.29
CA THR A 470 25.61 -54.32 -4.87
C THR A 470 26.78 -54.56 -3.92
N VAL A 471 26.59 -54.44 -2.60
CA VAL A 471 27.58 -54.88 -1.60
C VAL A 471 27.63 -56.42 -1.45
N GLY A 472 26.55 -57.14 -1.80
CA GLY A 472 26.46 -58.60 -1.79
C GLY A 472 27.12 -59.26 -3.01
N GLU A 473 27.00 -58.64 -4.19
CA GLU A 473 27.77 -59.02 -5.40
C GLU A 473 29.25 -58.65 -5.25
N VAL A 474 29.56 -57.57 -4.51
CA VAL A 474 30.93 -57.30 -4.03
C VAL A 474 31.39 -58.34 -2.99
N GLY A 475 30.48 -59.07 -2.33
CA GLY A 475 30.76 -60.15 -1.37
C GLY A 475 31.37 -61.42 -1.98
N THR A 476 31.02 -61.74 -3.22
CA THR A 476 31.67 -62.82 -3.99
C THR A 476 32.92 -62.35 -4.73
N ILE A 477 32.99 -61.06 -5.08
CA ILE A 477 34.21 -60.43 -5.61
C ILE A 477 35.25 -60.20 -4.48
N THR A 478 34.85 -60.05 -3.21
CA THR A 478 35.80 -59.82 -2.10
C THR A 478 36.62 -61.05 -1.73
N LYS A 479 36.17 -62.27 -2.00
CA LYS A 479 37.02 -63.46 -1.80
C LYS A 479 38.10 -63.63 -2.86
N ASP A 480 37.84 -63.16 -4.08
CA ASP A 480 38.84 -63.14 -5.16
C ASP A 480 39.70 -61.85 -5.12
N VAL A 481 39.14 -60.73 -4.63
CA VAL A 481 39.86 -59.47 -4.42
C VAL A 481 40.69 -59.47 -3.13
N SER A 482 40.35 -60.26 -2.10
CA SER A 482 41.25 -60.44 -0.94
C SER A 482 42.53 -61.21 -1.27
N LYS A 483 42.48 -62.16 -2.22
CA LYS A 483 43.69 -62.81 -2.76
C LYS A 483 44.50 -61.88 -3.66
N LEU A 484 43.83 -61.06 -4.47
CA LEU A 484 44.50 -60.02 -5.28
C LEU A 484 45.05 -58.86 -4.44
N LEU A 485 44.44 -58.52 -3.29
CA LEU A 485 44.90 -57.46 -2.38
C LEU A 485 46.08 -57.89 -1.50
N GLU A 486 46.21 -59.18 -1.16
CA GLU A 486 47.44 -59.68 -0.53
C GLU A 486 48.62 -59.66 -1.53
N GLU A 487 48.37 -59.94 -2.81
CA GLU A 487 49.36 -59.79 -3.89
C GLU A 487 49.66 -58.30 -4.18
N GLN A 488 48.65 -57.42 -4.16
CA GLN A 488 48.81 -55.97 -4.38
C GLN A 488 49.49 -55.26 -3.20
N GLN A 489 49.31 -55.69 -1.95
CA GLN A 489 49.99 -55.09 -0.81
C GLN A 489 51.48 -55.42 -0.78
N ILE A 490 51.87 -56.62 -1.24
CA ILE A 490 53.27 -56.98 -1.46
C ILE A 490 53.85 -56.17 -2.64
N GLN A 491 53.08 -55.97 -3.72
CA GLN A 491 53.47 -55.10 -4.84
C GLN A 491 53.61 -53.63 -4.43
N GLU A 492 52.68 -53.10 -3.62
CA GLU A 492 52.67 -51.72 -3.14
C GLU A 492 53.77 -51.44 -2.12
N GLU A 493 54.18 -52.41 -1.29
CA GLU A 493 55.35 -52.23 -0.41
C GLU A 493 56.68 -52.27 -1.19
N ILE A 494 56.75 -53.06 -2.27
CA ILE A 494 57.87 -53.06 -3.21
C ILE A 494 57.90 -51.74 -3.98
N GLU A 495 56.76 -51.23 -4.44
CA GLU A 495 56.64 -49.93 -5.12
C GLU A 495 56.88 -48.76 -4.17
N LYS A 496 56.44 -48.80 -2.91
CA LYS A 496 56.73 -47.75 -1.92
C LYS A 496 58.20 -47.74 -1.50
N LYS A 497 58.89 -48.89 -1.49
CA LYS A 497 60.36 -48.96 -1.33
C LYS A 497 61.10 -48.44 -2.57
N GLN A 498 60.67 -48.81 -3.77
CA GLN A 498 61.23 -48.33 -5.03
C GLN A 498 60.95 -46.84 -5.28
N GLN A 499 59.79 -46.32 -4.85
CA GLN A 499 59.44 -44.89 -4.92
C GLN A 499 60.19 -44.10 -3.85
N LYS A 500 60.46 -44.65 -2.65
CA LYS A 500 61.36 -44.01 -1.67
C LYS A 500 62.81 -43.98 -2.16
N GLU A 501 63.31 -45.04 -2.80
CA GLU A 501 64.64 -45.05 -3.42
C GLU A 501 64.70 -44.13 -4.65
N GLN A 502 63.66 -44.06 -5.47
CA GLN A 502 63.56 -43.09 -6.57
C GLN A 502 63.40 -41.66 -6.06
N LEU A 503 62.72 -41.40 -4.94
CA LEU A 503 62.66 -40.08 -4.30
C LEU A 503 63.99 -39.70 -3.65
N ILE A 504 64.78 -40.66 -3.16
CA ILE A 504 66.14 -40.40 -2.66
C ILE A 504 67.12 -40.17 -3.83
N ILE A 505 66.98 -40.89 -4.95
CA ILE A 505 67.77 -40.66 -6.17
C ILE A 505 67.35 -39.35 -6.85
N GLN A 506 66.06 -39.05 -6.94
CA GLN A 506 65.51 -37.81 -7.49
C GLN A 506 65.76 -36.61 -6.58
N SER A 507 65.82 -36.76 -5.25
CA SER A 507 66.23 -35.65 -4.36
C SER A 507 67.75 -35.45 -4.39
N ARG A 508 68.55 -36.49 -4.66
CA ARG A 508 69.99 -36.38 -4.92
C ARG A 508 70.28 -35.81 -6.31
N ASP A 509 69.47 -36.10 -7.31
CA ASP A 509 69.56 -35.55 -8.67
C ASP A 509 68.89 -34.18 -8.80
N PHE A 510 67.89 -33.88 -8.00
CA PHE A 510 67.35 -32.54 -7.79
C PHE A 510 68.33 -31.69 -6.99
N GLY A 511 69.03 -32.24 -5.99
CA GLY A 511 70.15 -31.57 -5.32
C GLY A 511 71.34 -31.33 -6.24
N LYS A 512 71.66 -32.26 -7.16
CA LYS A 512 72.67 -32.06 -8.22
C LYS A 512 72.19 -31.15 -9.35
N SER A 513 70.88 -31.09 -9.62
CA SER A 513 70.24 -30.22 -10.62
C SER A 513 70.10 -28.79 -10.10
N MET A 514 69.68 -28.64 -8.84
CA MET A 514 69.64 -27.37 -8.12
C MET A 514 71.06 -26.89 -7.81
N GLY A 515 72.00 -27.79 -7.50
CA GLY A 515 73.44 -27.49 -7.42
C GLY A 515 74.04 -27.10 -8.77
N ARG A 516 73.60 -27.72 -9.88
CA ARG A 516 73.95 -27.29 -11.24
C ARG A 516 73.29 -25.97 -11.63
N MET A 517 72.08 -25.68 -11.17
CA MET A 517 71.39 -24.40 -11.39
C MET A 517 71.92 -23.28 -10.52
N ILE A 518 72.34 -23.57 -9.28
CA ILE A 518 73.03 -22.61 -8.41
C ILE A 518 74.42 -22.35 -8.98
N LYS A 519 75.15 -23.38 -9.45
CA LYS A 519 76.39 -23.18 -10.22
C LYS A 519 76.15 -22.48 -11.56
N LEU A 520 75.07 -22.74 -12.29
CA LEU A 520 74.73 -22.00 -13.52
C LEU A 520 74.34 -20.57 -13.22
N LYS A 521 73.68 -20.31 -12.09
CA LYS A 521 73.29 -18.97 -11.63
C LYS A 521 74.50 -18.19 -11.13
N GLU A 522 75.41 -18.84 -10.40
CA GLU A 522 76.71 -18.28 -9.99
C GLU A 522 77.65 -18.11 -11.18
N GLU A 523 77.65 -19.02 -12.16
CA GLU A 523 78.38 -18.89 -13.43
C GLU A 523 77.75 -17.83 -14.34
N LEU A 524 76.43 -17.69 -14.39
CA LEU A 524 75.76 -16.61 -15.13
C LEU A 524 75.96 -15.26 -14.43
N GLN A 525 75.94 -15.22 -13.10
CA GLN A 525 76.27 -14.00 -12.35
C GLN A 525 77.76 -13.65 -12.49
N SER A 526 78.66 -14.62 -12.45
CA SER A 526 80.09 -14.45 -12.74
C SER A 526 80.32 -14.08 -14.20
N GLN A 527 79.59 -14.63 -15.17
CA GLN A 527 79.69 -14.29 -16.59
C GLN A 527 79.06 -12.94 -16.89
N ILE A 528 78.02 -12.52 -16.15
CA ILE A 528 77.44 -11.18 -16.25
C ILE A 528 78.36 -10.17 -15.57
N GLU A 529 78.98 -10.48 -14.44
CA GLU A 529 80.01 -9.65 -13.81
C GLU A 529 81.31 -9.61 -14.62
N ASP A 530 81.72 -10.71 -15.24
CA ASP A 530 82.87 -10.77 -16.14
C ASP A 530 82.56 -10.17 -17.50
N ALA A 531 81.32 -10.19 -17.99
CA ALA A 531 80.89 -9.46 -19.18
C ALA A 531 80.74 -7.96 -18.89
N LYS A 532 80.33 -7.57 -17.67
CA LYS A 532 80.36 -6.18 -17.22
C LYS A 532 81.79 -5.70 -17.02
N LYS A 533 82.66 -6.47 -16.36
CA LYS A 533 84.10 -6.19 -16.24
C LYS A 533 84.82 -6.27 -17.59
N ARG A 534 84.42 -7.12 -18.54
CA ARG A 534 84.93 -7.15 -19.92
C ARG A 534 84.42 -5.97 -20.73
N LYS A 535 83.15 -5.56 -20.62
CA LYS A 535 82.66 -4.32 -21.22
C LYS A 535 83.32 -3.09 -20.62
N GLU A 536 83.62 -3.09 -19.32
CA GLU A 536 84.28 -1.99 -18.63
C GLU A 536 85.79 -1.97 -18.93
N ARG A 537 86.43 -3.14 -19.02
CA ARG A 537 87.80 -3.28 -19.54
C ARG A 537 87.89 -2.98 -21.03
N GLU A 538 86.89 -3.31 -21.84
CA GLU A 538 86.79 -2.95 -23.27
C GLU A 538 86.51 -1.46 -23.46
N ARG A 539 85.75 -0.84 -22.56
CA ARG A 539 85.53 0.61 -22.55
C ARG A 539 86.80 1.34 -22.10
N GLN A 540 87.53 0.81 -21.11
CA GLN A 540 88.83 1.32 -20.68
C GLN A 540 89.96 1.01 -21.69
N THR A 541 89.92 -0.11 -22.42
CA THR A 541 90.88 -0.39 -23.50
C THR A 541 90.53 0.38 -24.76
N ARG A 542 89.25 0.62 -25.07
CA ARG A 542 88.86 1.55 -26.15
C ARG A 542 89.19 3.00 -25.80
N GLU A 543 89.05 3.42 -24.54
CA GLU A 543 89.54 4.73 -24.09
C GLU A 543 91.08 4.80 -24.06
N ARG A 544 91.78 3.71 -23.69
CA ARG A 544 93.26 3.66 -23.75
C ARG A 544 93.78 3.52 -25.19
N GLU A 545 93.03 2.90 -26.10
CA GLU A 545 93.34 2.79 -27.53
C GLU A 545 92.97 4.06 -28.29
N GLN A 546 91.91 4.77 -27.89
CA GLN A 546 91.63 6.13 -28.37
C GLN A 546 92.67 7.11 -27.85
N LYS A 547 93.06 7.04 -26.57
CA LYS A 547 94.18 7.83 -26.03
C LYS A 547 95.54 7.42 -26.63
N ARG A 548 95.76 6.14 -26.97
CA ARG A 548 96.96 5.70 -27.71
C ARG A 548 96.93 6.13 -29.17
N LYS A 549 95.78 6.14 -29.84
CA LYS A 549 95.62 6.67 -31.20
C LYS A 549 95.78 8.19 -31.21
N GLU A 550 95.27 8.91 -30.22
CA GLU A 550 95.53 10.34 -30.04
C GLU A 550 97.01 10.61 -29.72
N VAL A 551 97.67 9.80 -28.88
CA VAL A 551 99.11 9.91 -28.61
C VAL A 551 99.97 9.51 -29.82
N ASP A 552 99.55 8.51 -30.61
CA ASP A 552 100.24 8.08 -31.82
C ASP A 552 100.00 9.02 -33.00
N ASP A 553 98.83 9.68 -33.09
CA ASP A 553 98.53 10.74 -34.04
C ASP A 553 99.24 12.05 -33.64
N ILE A 554 99.36 12.36 -32.34
CA ILE A 554 100.23 13.44 -31.85
C ILE A 554 101.72 13.09 -32.09
N LYS A 555 102.15 11.83 -31.92
CA LYS A 555 103.52 11.38 -32.29
C LYS A 555 103.76 11.41 -33.79
N LYS A 556 102.76 11.09 -34.63
CA LYS A 556 102.85 11.19 -36.10
C LYS A 556 102.91 12.66 -36.51
N MET A 557 102.09 13.52 -35.92
CA MET A 557 102.18 14.97 -36.13
C MET A 557 103.50 15.56 -35.64
N LEU A 558 104.08 15.08 -34.52
CA LEU A 558 105.42 15.46 -34.06
C LEU A 558 106.56 14.88 -34.92
N LYS A 559 106.36 13.70 -35.54
CA LYS A 559 107.35 13.06 -36.44
C LYS A 559 107.31 13.64 -37.86
N ASP A 560 106.15 14.12 -38.30
CA ASP A 560 105.95 14.77 -39.59
C ASP A 560 106.29 16.27 -39.54
N THR A 561 106.21 16.90 -38.35
CA THR A 561 106.84 18.22 -38.09
C THR A 561 108.35 18.11 -37.89
N ALA A 562 108.88 17.01 -37.34
CA ALA A 562 110.32 16.77 -37.26
C ALA A 562 110.98 16.31 -38.58
N LYS A 563 110.22 15.71 -39.51
CA LYS A 563 110.72 15.37 -40.86
C LYS A 563 110.58 16.50 -41.88
N LYS A 564 109.78 17.53 -41.61
CA LYS A 564 109.78 18.78 -42.39
C LYS A 564 110.92 19.76 -42.01
N ASN A 565 111.68 19.49 -40.93
CA ASN A 565 112.87 20.27 -40.53
C ASN A 565 114.21 19.52 -40.76
N LYS A 566 114.28 18.52 -41.65
CA LYS A 566 115.54 17.80 -41.96
C LYS A 566 115.76 17.38 -43.42
N LYS A 567 115.19 18.13 -44.39
CA LYS A 567 115.61 18.15 -45.81
C LYS A 567 115.49 19.55 -46.43
N THR A 568 115.93 20.54 -45.68
CA THR A 568 116.54 21.79 -46.18
C THR A 568 117.90 21.90 -45.51
N ASN A 569 118.79 21.06 -46.00
CA ASN A 569 120.24 21.21 -46.11
C ASN A 569 120.70 20.24 -47.19
#